data_AF-A0A2D9VRG5-F1
#
_entry.id   AF-A0A2D9VRG5-F1
#
_cell.length_a   1.000
_cell.length_b   1.000
_cell.length_c   1.000
_cell.angle_alpha   90.00
_cell.angle_beta   90.00
_cell.angle_gamma   90.00
#
_symmetry.space_group_name_H-M   'P 1'
#
loop_
_entity.id
_entity.type
_entity.pdbx_description
1 polymer ?
#
loop_
_entity_poly.entity_id
_entity_poly.type
_entity_poly.pdbx_seq_one_letter_code
_entity_poly.pdbx_strand_id
1 'polypeptide(L)' 'MVKSIKNFIVHWIKEYAQNNGIKTLTVGISGGIDSALTSTLCALTGINTIVVSMPIHQKKI' A
#
# COMPACT_ATOMS: atom_id res chain seq x y z
N MET A 1 25.17 4.52 9.34
CA MET A 1 23.80 4.71 9.84
C MET A 1 22.87 3.92 8.93
N VAL A 2 22.43 2.73 9.36
CA VAL A 2 21.58 1.88 8.51
C VAL A 2 20.20 2.53 8.45
N LYS A 3 19.86 3.17 7.31
CA LYS A 3 18.48 3.61 7.06
C LYS A 3 17.60 2.37 7.14
N SER A 4 16.62 2.38 8.05
CA SER A 4 15.63 1.29 8.11
C SER A 4 14.96 1.15 6.75
N ILE A 5 14.98 -0.05 6.17
CA ILE A 5 14.40 -0.35 4.84
C ILE A 5 12.95 0.15 4.76
N LYS A 6 12.20 0.03 5.86
CA LYS A 6 10.86 0.60 6.01
C LYS A 6 10.81 2.08 5.62
N ASN A 7 11.69 2.91 6.20
CA ASN A 7 11.69 4.35 5.96
C ASN A 7 12.10 4.68 4.52
N PHE A 8 13.03 3.89 3.95
CA PHE A 8 13.42 4.04 2.56
C PHE A 8 12.23 3.80 1.61
N ILE A 9 11.49 2.70 1.81
CA ILE A 9 10.33 2.35 0.97
C ILE A 9 9.21 3.39 1.13
N VAL A 10 8.85 3.77 2.36
CA VAL A 10 7.81 4.79 2.60
C VAL A 10 8.17 6.11 1.93
N HIS A 11 9.43 6.53 2.02
CA HIS A 11 9.88 7.76 1.40
C HIS A 11 9.83 7.67 -0.14
N TRP A 12 10.28 6.55 -0.71
CA TRP A 12 10.24 6.32 -2.15
C TRP A 12 8.79 6.38 -2.70
N ILE A 13 7.84 5.72 -2.04
CA ILE A 13 6.42 5.76 -2.46
C ILE A 13 5.89 7.20 -2.39
N LYS A 14 6.24 7.93 -1.31
CA LYS A 14 5.81 9.31 -1.12
C LYS A 14 6.36 10.24 -2.20
N GLU A 15 7.65 10.19 -2.49
CA GLU A 15 8.27 11.00 -3.54
C GLU A 15 7.68 10.67 -4.91
N TYR A 16 7.53 9.38 -5.22
CA TYR A 16 6.91 8.94 -6.47
C TYR A 16 5.50 9.53 -6.63
N ALA A 17 4.66 9.44 -5.59
CA ALA A 17 3.31 9.96 -5.63
C ALA A 17 3.28 11.49 -5.77
N GLN A 18 4.13 12.21 -5.04
CA GLN A 18 4.22 13.67 -5.10
C GLN A 18 4.68 14.16 -6.48
N ASN A 19 5.71 13.53 -7.04
CA ASN A 19 6.27 13.90 -8.34
C ASN A 19 5.28 13.68 -9.50
N ASN A 20 4.35 12.73 -9.36
CA ASN A 20 3.34 12.42 -10.35
C ASN A 20 1.96 13.03 -10.04
N GLY A 21 1.85 13.89 -9.01
CA GLY A 21 0.58 14.52 -8.61
C GLY A 21 -0.49 13.53 -8.12
N ILE A 22 -0.09 12.35 -7.66
CA ILE A 22 -0.98 11.30 -7.14
C ILE A 22 -1.50 11.72 -5.77
N LYS A 23 -2.82 11.85 -5.66
CA LYS A 23 -3.50 12.27 -4.42
C LYS A 23 -3.99 11.10 -3.57
N THR A 24 -4.07 9.91 -4.14
CA THR A 24 -4.65 8.74 -3.47
C THR A 24 -3.99 7.46 -3.94
N LEU A 25 -3.67 6.58 -2.99
CA LEU A 25 -3.14 5.24 -3.22
C LEU A 25 -4.29 4.23 -3.06
N THR A 26 -4.34 3.19 -3.89
CA THR A 26 -5.35 2.12 -3.77
C THR A 26 -4.64 0.78 -3.63
N VAL A 27 -4.98 0.00 -2.61
CA VAL A 27 -4.35 -1.30 -2.31
C VAL A 27 -5.43 -2.37 -2.17
N GLY A 28 -5.32 -3.43 -2.97
CA GLY A 28 -6.16 -4.62 -2.84
C GLY A 28 -5.67 -5.51 -1.68
N ILE A 29 -6.56 -5.91 -0.78
CA ILE A 29 -6.26 -6.85 0.31
C ILE A 29 -6.85 -8.24 0.02
N SER A 30 -5.99 -9.25 0.10
CA SER A 30 -6.37 -10.67 -0.02
C SER A 30 -6.53 -11.36 1.33
N GLY A 31 -6.08 -10.71 2.42
CA GLY A 31 -5.94 -11.33 3.74
C GLY A 31 -4.55 -11.94 3.98
N GLY A 32 -3.64 -11.89 2.99
CA GLY A 32 -2.25 -12.33 3.13
C GLY A 32 -1.32 -11.26 3.71
N ILE A 33 -0.18 -11.71 4.26
CA ILE A 33 0.83 -10.86 4.91
C ILE A 33 1.38 -9.77 3.98
N ASP A 34 1.55 -10.06 2.69
CA ASP A 34 2.08 -9.11 1.72
C ASP A 34 1.14 -7.91 1.56
N SER A 35 -0.16 -8.17 1.41
CA SER A 35 -1.17 -7.10 1.28
C SER A 35 -1.31 -6.27 2.57
N ALA A 36 -1.13 -6.88 3.73
CA ALA A 36 -1.10 -6.18 5.01
C ALA A 36 0.15 -5.28 5.15
N LEU A 37 1.32 -5.76 4.70
CA LEU A 37 2.54 -4.99 4.69
C LEU A 37 2.44 -3.81 3.73
N THR A 38 2.00 -4.03 2.49
CA THR A 38 1.87 -2.98 1.47
C THR A 38 0.89 -1.90 1.89
N SER A 39 -0.28 -2.26 2.44
CA SER A 39 -1.27 -1.28 2.92
C SER A 39 -0.74 -0.45 4.09
N THR A 40 0.00 -1.07 5.02
CA THR A 40 0.64 -0.36 6.13
C THR A 40 1.70 0.62 5.64
N LEU A 41 2.56 0.21 4.71
CA LEU A 41 3.58 1.09 4.14
C LEU A 41 2.95 2.27 3.39
N CYS A 42 1.86 2.04 2.64
CA CYS A 42 1.10 3.09 1.97
C CYS A 42 0.48 4.07 2.98
N ALA A 43 -0.14 3.58 4.06
CA ALA A 43 -0.70 4.43 5.10
C ALA A 43 0.37 5.30 5.79
N LEU A 44 1.57 4.75 6.01
CA LEU A 44 2.70 5.48 6.61
C LEU A 44 3.24 6.63 5.73
N THR A 45 2.90 6.67 4.42
CA THR A 45 3.29 7.79 3.55
C THR A 45 2.54 9.09 3.90
N GLY A 46 1.41 8.99 4.60
CA GLY A 46 0.50 10.10 4.87
C GLY A 46 -0.37 10.51 3.67
N ILE A 47 -0.32 9.75 2.57
CA ILE A 47 -1.19 9.94 1.41
C ILE A 47 -2.49 9.18 1.65
N ASN A 48 -3.62 9.75 1.23
CA ASN A 48 -4.92 9.09 1.32
C ASN A 48 -4.84 7.69 0.69
N THR A 49 -5.09 6.65 1.48
CA THR A 49 -4.93 5.26 1.04
C THR A 49 -6.26 4.55 1.16
N ILE A 50 -6.78 4.08 0.04
CA ILE A 50 -8.01 3.29 -0.05
C ILE A 50 -7.63 1.82 -0.07
N VAL A 51 -8.20 1.06 0.86
CA VAL A 51 -8.01 -0.38 0.94
C VAL A 51 -9.25 -1.07 0.38
N VAL A 52 -9.07 -1.94 -0.61
CA VAL A 52 -10.16 -2.63 -1.31
C VAL A 52 -10.08 -4.12 -1.02
N SER A 53 -11.14 -4.68 -0.46
CA SER A 53 -11.30 -6.13 -0.40
C SER A 53 -12.05 -6.60 -1.65
N MET A 54 -11.49 -7.58 -2.35
CA MET A 54 -12.08 -8.17 -3.56
C MET A 54 -12.41 -9.64 -3.31
N PRO A 55 -13.52 -9.95 -2.63
CA PRO A 55 -13.91 -11.32 -2.37
C PRO A 55 -14.25 -12.02 -3.68
N ILE A 56 -13.69 -13.22 -3.88
CA ILE A 56 -14.06 -14.09 -4.99
C ILE A 56 -15.36 -14.81 -4.65
N HIS A 57 -16.40 -14.64 -5.47
CA HIS A 57 -17.61 -15.46 -5.40
C HIS A 57 -17.33 -16.82 -6.03
N GLN A 58 -16.63 -17.67 -5.29
CA GLN A 58 -16.30 -19.00 -5.76
C GLN A 58 -17.54 -19.90 -5.68
N LYS A 59 -18.12 -20.21 -6.83
CA LYS A 59 -19.22 -21.17 -6.95
C LYS A 59 -18.70 -22.51 -6.44
N LYS A 60 -19.29 -23.07 -5.37
CA LYS A 60 -18.98 -24.43 -4.93
C LYS A 60 -19.31 -25.37 -6.09
N ILE A 61 -18.33 -26.20 -6.46
CA ILE A 61 -18.49 -27.30 -7.41
C ILE A 61 -19.37 -28.38 -6.74
#